data_AF-A0A4W3H009-F1
#
_entry.id   AF-A0A4W3H009-F1
#
_cell.length_a   1.000
_cell.length_b   1.000
_cell.length_c   1.000
_cell.angle_alpha   90.00
_cell.angle_beta   90.00
_cell.angle_gamma   90.00
#
_symmetry.space_group_name_H-M   'P 1'
#
loop_
_entity.id
_entity.type
_entity.pdbx_description
1 polymer ?
#
loop_
_entity_poly.entity_id
_entity_poly.type
_entity_poly.pdbx_seq_one_letter_code
_entity_poly.pdbx_strand_id
1 'polypeptide(L)'
;MLRQHSAQDLDLNTPNSEGLVPLDIAIMTNNVPVARILLKAGAKESPHFVSLESRALHLDRLVEEAQERGDELSTQLHNEVLSLERPETEKLLKAWEWRHKLYQRMRAGFQHASQCHKVHAAQCGDSTSLSVIIKCPGGVGRGNTNG
;
A
#
# COMPACT_ATOMS: atom_id res chain seq x y z
N MET A 1 -0.40 32.11 7.63
CA MET A 1 -1.05 31.99 6.30
C MET A 1 -0.89 30.56 5.82
N LEU A 2 -1.97 29.77 5.79
CA LEU A 2 -1.96 28.45 5.14
C LEU A 2 -1.99 28.72 3.64
N ARG A 3 -0.92 28.36 2.92
CA ARG A 3 -0.91 28.43 1.45
C ARG A 3 -2.00 27.49 0.96
N GLN A 4 -3.07 28.05 0.41
CA GLN A 4 -4.06 27.29 -0.33
C GLN A 4 -3.37 26.82 -1.62
N HIS A 5 -2.85 25.60 -1.60
CA HIS A 5 -2.41 24.95 -2.83
C HIS A 5 -3.67 24.47 -3.55
N SER A 6 -3.91 24.97 -4.76
CA SER A 6 -4.92 24.38 -5.64
C SER A 6 -4.51 22.94 -5.93
N ALA A 7 -5.46 22.01 -6.02
CA ALA A 7 -5.18 20.63 -6.43
C ALA A 7 -4.52 20.53 -7.82
N GLN A 8 -4.57 21.62 -8.61
CA GLN A 8 -3.91 21.76 -9.91
C GLN A 8 -2.44 22.22 -9.82
N ASP A 9 -2.04 22.85 -8.71
CA ASP A 9 -0.67 23.33 -8.49
C ASP A 9 0.22 22.28 -7.79
N LEU A 10 -0.37 21.19 -7.31
CA LEU A 10 0.35 20.09 -6.68
C LEU A 10 0.74 19.08 -7.76
N ASP A 11 2.05 18.88 -7.98
CA ASP A 11 2.50 17.81 -8.85
C ASP A 11 2.21 16.44 -8.21
N LEU A 12 1.11 15.82 -8.65
CA LEU A 12 0.64 14.53 -8.17
C LEU A 12 1.50 13.35 -8.64
N ASN A 13 2.48 13.59 -9.51
CA ASN A 13 3.34 12.55 -10.07
C ASN A 13 4.78 12.64 -9.57
N THR A 14 5.12 13.65 -8.75
CA THR A 14 6.40 13.67 -8.04
C THR A 14 6.36 12.57 -6.96
N PRO A 15 7.27 11.58 -7.00
CA PRO A 15 7.36 10.57 -5.96
C PRO A 15 7.88 11.20 -4.65
N ASN A 16 7.53 10.58 -3.52
CA ASN A 16 8.14 10.90 -2.24
C ASN A 16 9.61 10.39 -2.16
N SER A 17 10.23 10.55 -0.99
CA SER A 17 11.60 10.05 -0.71
C SER A 17 11.76 8.55 -0.96
N GLU A 18 10.67 7.79 -0.89
CA GLU A 18 10.64 6.34 -1.09
C GLU A 18 10.40 5.94 -2.55
N GLY A 19 10.26 6.90 -3.48
CA GLY A 19 9.95 6.59 -4.88
C GLY A 19 8.47 6.28 -5.14
N LEU A 20 7.58 6.54 -4.16
CA LEU A 20 6.15 6.26 -4.26
C LEU A 20 5.38 7.51 -4.65
N VAL A 21 4.55 7.41 -5.70
CA VAL A 21 3.59 8.46 -6.04
C VAL A 21 2.31 8.32 -5.21
N PRO A 22 1.55 9.42 -4.97
CA PRO A 22 0.30 9.38 -4.21
C PRO A 22 -0.71 8.32 -4.69
N LEU A 23 -0.79 8.08 -6.01
CA LEU A 23 -1.72 7.10 -6.58
C LEU A 23 -1.35 5.66 -6.20
N ASP A 24 -0.07 5.32 -6.22
CA ASP A 24 0.44 4.00 -5.84
C ASP A 24 0.05 3.66 -4.39
N ILE A 25 0.20 4.63 -3.48
CA ILE A 25 -0.18 4.47 -2.07
C ILE A 25 -1.69 4.25 -1.95
N ALA A 26 -2.51 5.03 -2.67
CA ALA A 26 -3.96 4.90 -2.63
C ALA A 26 -4.43 3.53 -3.13
N ILE A 27 -3.82 3.02 -4.21
CA ILE A 27 -4.11 1.68 -4.75
C ILE A 27 -3.68 0.59 -3.76
N MET A 28 -2.42 0.63 -3.29
CA MET A 28 -1.88 -0.41 -2.41
C MET A 28 -2.55 -0.46 -1.04
N THR A 29 -3.10 0.65 -0.56
CA THR A 29 -3.89 0.71 0.68
C THR A 29 -5.38 0.43 0.48
N ASN A 30 -5.80 0.11 -0.74
CA ASN A 30 -7.19 -0.10 -1.16
C ASN A 30 -8.10 1.10 -0.80
N ASN A 31 -7.60 2.32 -0.97
CA ASN A 31 -8.34 3.55 -0.74
C ASN A 31 -8.96 4.06 -2.04
N VAL A 32 -10.02 3.37 -2.48
CA VAL A 32 -10.73 3.64 -3.75
C VAL A 32 -11.21 5.10 -3.89
N PRO A 33 -11.78 5.75 -2.85
CA PRO A 33 -12.19 7.15 -2.97
C PRO A 33 -11.03 8.09 -3.31
N VAL A 34 -9.89 7.94 -2.63
CA VAL A 34 -8.69 8.77 -2.86
C VAL A 34 -8.08 8.46 -4.22
N ALA A 35 -7.96 7.18 -4.59
CA ALA A 35 -7.46 6.79 -5.90
C ALA A 35 -8.29 7.41 -7.03
N ARG A 36 -9.63 7.42 -6.90
CA ARG A 36 -10.53 8.07 -7.87
C ARG A 36 -10.30 9.58 -7.97
N ILE A 37 -10.10 10.26 -6.84
CA ILE A 37 -9.82 11.70 -6.84
C ILE A 37 -8.49 11.99 -7.53
N LEU A 38 -7.44 11.23 -7.20
CA LEU A 38 -6.11 11.36 -7.81
C LEU A 38 -6.16 11.12 -9.33
N LEU A 39 -6.85 10.07 -9.77
CA LEU A 39 -7.05 9.78 -11.20
C LEU A 39 -7.80 10.90 -11.92
N LYS A 40 -8.88 11.43 -11.32
CA LYS A 40 -9.62 12.58 -11.88
C LYS A 40 -8.76 13.83 -11.99
N ALA A 41 -7.79 14.00 -11.11
CA ALA A 41 -6.83 15.10 -11.12
C ALA A 41 -5.62 14.84 -12.04
N GLY A 42 -5.57 13.70 -12.76
CA GLY A 42 -4.52 13.39 -13.72
C GLY A 42 -3.28 12.72 -13.13
N ALA A 43 -3.35 12.19 -11.91
CA ALA A 43 -2.29 11.36 -11.35
C ALA A 43 -2.11 10.07 -12.16
N LYS A 44 -0.86 9.64 -12.29
CA LYS A 44 -0.43 8.45 -13.02
C LYS A 44 0.27 7.49 -12.07
N GLU A 45 0.30 6.21 -12.43
CA GLU A 45 1.07 5.21 -11.71
C GLU A 45 2.57 5.48 -11.89
N SER A 46 3.38 5.09 -10.88
CA SER A 46 4.83 5.32 -10.95
C SER A 46 5.48 4.52 -12.09
N PRO A 47 6.34 5.15 -12.92
CA PRO A 47 7.05 4.46 -14.00
C PRO A 47 8.19 3.56 -13.48
N HIS A 48 8.57 3.68 -12.20
CA HIS A 48 9.78 3.05 -11.65
C HIS A 48 9.62 1.56 -11.34
N PHE A 49 8.39 1.09 -11.17
CA PHE A 49 8.13 -0.33 -10.88
C PHE A 49 7.93 -1.10 -12.18
N VAL A 50 9.05 -1.40 -12.84
CA VAL A 50 9.10 -2.10 -14.14
C VAL A 50 8.51 -3.52 -14.05
N SER A 51 8.48 -4.13 -12.85
CA SER A 51 7.86 -5.44 -12.61
C SER A 51 7.14 -5.53 -11.26
N LEU A 52 6.15 -6.43 -11.17
CA LEU A 52 5.46 -6.76 -9.91
C LEU A 52 6.44 -7.27 -8.84
N GLU A 53 7.47 -8.00 -9.24
CA GLU A 53 8.50 -8.52 -8.33
C GLU A 53 9.37 -7.39 -7.75
N SER A 54 9.80 -6.43 -8.58
CA SER A 54 10.56 -5.27 -8.12
C SER A 54 9.77 -4.44 -7.10
N ARG A 55 8.45 -4.33 -7.29
CA ARG A 55 7.54 -3.65 -6.37
C ARG A 55 7.38 -4.41 -5.05
N ALA A 56 7.27 -5.74 -5.10
CA ALA A 56 7.21 -6.59 -3.91
C ALA A 56 8.48 -6.42 -3.05
N LEU A 57 9.65 -6.57 -3.65
CA LEU A 57 10.94 -6.41 -2.97
C LEU A 57 11.13 -5.01 -2.38
N HIS A 58 10.64 -3.99 -3.10
CA HIS A 58 10.68 -2.63 -2.59
C HIS A 58 9.80 -2.43 -1.35
N LEU A 59 8.59 -3.00 -1.35
CA LEU A 59 7.71 -2.95 -0.17
C LEU A 59 8.28 -3.72 1.01
N ASP A 60 8.93 -4.87 0.78
CA ASP A 60 9.60 -5.62 1.85
C ASP A 60 10.72 -4.79 2.49
N ARG A 61 11.58 -4.17 1.67
CA ARG A 61 12.62 -3.27 2.17
C ARG A 61 12.07 -2.12 3.00
N LEU A 62 10.99 -1.47 2.54
CA LEU A 62 10.37 -0.36 3.29
C LEU A 62 9.81 -0.82 4.65
N VAL A 63 9.22 -2.01 4.70
CA VAL A 63 8.73 -2.59 5.96
C VAL A 63 9.90 -2.84 6.92
N GLU A 64 10.97 -3.47 6.44
CA GLU A 64 12.17 -3.76 7.24
C GLU A 64 12.82 -2.47 7.75
N GLU A 65 13.09 -1.50 6.87
CA GLU A 65 13.70 -0.23 7.25
C GLU A 65 12.85 0.53 8.29
N ALA A 66 11.53 0.58 8.09
CA ALA A 66 10.67 1.27 9.03
C ALA A 66 10.61 0.58 10.41
N GLN A 67 10.77 -0.74 10.44
CA GLN A 67 10.89 -1.49 11.69
C GLN A 67 12.22 -1.20 12.38
N GLU A 68 13.34 -1.34 11.67
CA GLU A 68 14.69 -1.09 12.21
C GLU A 68 14.80 0.31 12.81
N ARG A 69 14.35 1.34 12.08
CA ARG A 69 14.34 2.73 12.56
C ARG A 69 13.46 2.92 13.81
N GLY A 70 12.33 2.21 13.87
CA GLY A 70 11.46 2.21 15.05
C GLY A 70 12.16 1.59 16.27
N ASP A 71 12.81 0.45 16.08
CA ASP A 71 13.52 -0.27 17.14
C ASP A 71 14.74 0.52 17.65
N GLU A 72 15.47 1.19 16.74
CA GLU A 72 16.56 2.12 17.08
C GLU A 72 16.06 3.26 17.97
N LEU A 73 14.99 3.95 17.57
CA LEU A 73 14.42 5.08 18.32
C LEU A 73 13.83 4.65 19.67
N SER A 74 13.18 3.48 19.71
CA SER A 74 12.69 2.90 20.97
C SER A 74 13.83 2.58 21.93
N THR A 75 14.94 2.05 21.41
CA THR A 75 16.16 1.78 22.20
C THR A 75 16.78 3.07 22.72
N GLN A 76 16.89 4.10 21.88
CA GLN A 76 17.38 5.43 22.29
C GLN A 76 16.53 6.00 23.43
N LEU A 77 15.19 5.93 23.33
CA LEU A 77 14.27 6.37 24.37
C LEU A 77 14.40 5.61 25.69
N HIS A 78 14.68 4.31 25.62
CA HIS A 78 14.91 3.50 26.81
C HIS A 78 16.20 3.92 27.54
N ASN A 79 17.24 4.26 26.78
CA ASN A 79 18.57 4.57 27.31
C ASN A 79 18.71 6.03 27.78
N GLU A 80 17.98 6.98 27.18
CA GLU A 80 18.12 8.41 27.44
C GLU A 80 16.98 9.00 28.30
N VAL A 81 16.91 8.60 29.57
CA VAL A 81 15.81 8.98 30.49
C VAL A 81 15.72 10.50 30.74
N LEU A 82 16.83 11.25 30.65
CA LEU A 82 16.93 12.68 30.98
C LEU A 82 17.32 13.58 29.79
N SER A 83 17.26 13.09 28.55
CA SER A 83 17.62 13.88 27.37
C SER A 83 16.54 14.92 27.03
N LEU A 84 16.96 16.16 26.70
CA LEU A 84 16.05 17.21 26.22
C LEU A 84 15.45 16.88 24.84
N GLU A 85 16.04 15.94 24.11
CA GLU A 85 15.58 15.51 22.79
C GLU A 85 14.49 14.44 22.85
N ARG A 86 14.25 13.86 24.04
CA ARG A 86 13.23 12.84 24.28
C ARG A 86 11.86 13.11 23.63
N PRO A 87 11.21 14.28 23.79
CA PRO A 87 9.91 14.53 23.16
C PRO A 87 9.97 14.53 21.62
N GLU A 88 11.11 14.89 21.04
CA GLU A 88 11.31 14.83 19.58
C GLU A 88 11.54 13.38 19.13
N THR A 89 12.37 12.63 19.85
CA THR A 89 12.57 11.19 19.63
C THR A 89 11.25 10.41 19.72
N GLU A 90 10.36 10.75 20.67
CA GLU A 90 9.02 10.15 20.78
C GLU A 90 8.14 10.44 19.56
N LYS A 91 8.16 11.68 19.03
CA LYS A 91 7.43 12.02 17.80
C LYS A 91 7.98 11.25 16.61
N LEU A 92 9.30 11.18 16.48
CA LEU A 92 9.95 10.43 15.41
C LEU A 92 9.60 8.94 15.50
N LEU A 93 9.65 8.36 16.69
CA LEU A 93 9.25 6.97 16.92
C LEU A 93 7.80 6.74 16.48
N LYS A 94 6.87 7.62 16.88
CA LYS A 94 5.49 7.54 16.39
C LYS A 94 5.43 7.64 14.88
N ALA A 95 6.12 8.59 14.27
CA ALA A 95 6.12 8.76 12.82
C ALA A 95 6.65 7.51 12.09
N TRP A 96 7.64 6.81 12.63
CA TRP A 96 8.14 5.54 12.11
C TRP A 96 7.18 4.36 12.37
N GLU A 97 6.53 4.29 13.54
CA GLU A 97 5.45 3.32 13.80
C GLU A 97 4.31 3.46 12.78
N TRP A 98 3.92 4.70 12.45
CA TRP A 98 2.90 4.98 11.43
C TRP A 98 3.36 4.56 10.03
N ARG A 99 4.61 4.85 9.65
CA ARG A 99 5.21 4.40 8.38
C ARG A 99 5.22 2.87 8.29
N HIS A 100 5.68 2.19 9.33
CA HIS A 100 5.72 0.74 9.36
C HIS A 100 4.32 0.12 9.16
N LYS A 101 3.30 0.63 9.86
CA LYS A 101 1.90 0.20 9.67
C LYS A 101 1.40 0.45 8.24
N LEU A 102 1.72 1.61 7.67
CA LEU A 102 1.36 1.94 6.29
C LEU A 102 1.98 0.95 5.31
N TYR A 103 3.28 0.70 5.41
CA TYR A 103 4.00 -0.21 4.50
C TYR A 103 3.53 -1.65 4.66
N GLN A 104 3.24 -2.11 5.88
CA GLN A 104 2.62 -3.42 6.10
C GLN A 104 1.26 -3.54 5.41
N ARG A 105 0.42 -2.50 5.51
CA ARG A 105 -0.89 -2.48 4.84
C ARG A 105 -0.75 -2.47 3.32
N MET A 106 0.20 -1.69 2.80
CA MET A 106 0.50 -1.66 1.37
C MET A 106 0.97 -3.03 0.86
N ARG A 107 1.90 -3.67 1.57
CA ARG A 107 2.39 -5.01 1.25
C ARG A 107 1.26 -6.04 1.24
N ALA A 108 0.41 -6.04 2.27
CA ALA A 108 -0.73 -6.94 2.35
C ALA A 108 -1.75 -6.71 1.20
N GLY A 109 -2.06 -5.44 0.91
CA GLY A 109 -2.95 -5.08 -0.21
C GLY A 109 -2.38 -5.52 -1.56
N PHE A 110 -1.08 -5.30 -1.78
CA PHE A 110 -0.37 -5.75 -2.98
C PHE A 110 -0.39 -7.29 -3.12
N GLN A 111 -0.08 -8.02 -2.05
CA GLN A 111 -0.12 -9.49 -2.05
C GLN A 111 -1.52 -10.01 -2.36
N HIS A 112 -2.56 -9.46 -1.73
CA HIS A 112 -3.94 -9.87 -1.98
C HIS A 112 -4.36 -9.65 -3.44
N ALA A 113 -4.05 -8.47 -4.01
CA ALA A 113 -4.31 -8.18 -5.41
C ALA A 113 -3.54 -9.11 -6.37
N SER A 114 -2.27 -9.41 -6.06
CA SER A 114 -1.43 -10.30 -6.86
C SER A 114 -1.90 -11.76 -6.86
N GLN A 115 -2.45 -12.24 -5.73
CA GLN A 115 -3.05 -13.57 -5.61
C GLN A 115 -4.33 -13.67 -6.43
N CYS A 116 -5.15 -12.62 -6.44
CA CYS A 116 -6.34 -12.53 -7.28
C CYS A 116 -5.99 -12.60 -8.78
N HIS A 117 -4.90 -11.99 -9.21
CA HIS A 117 -4.47 -12.08 -10.62
C HIS A 117 -4.03 -13.51 -11.02
N LYS A 118 -3.34 -14.25 -10.13
CA LYS A 118 -2.90 -15.63 -10.40
C LYS A 118 -4.05 -16.64 -10.49
N VAL A 119 -5.12 -16.47 -9.70
CA VAL A 119 -6.29 -17.39 -9.75
C VAL A 119 -7.12 -17.26 -11.02
N HIS A 120 -7.06 -16.12 -11.72
CA HIS A 120 -7.71 -15.94 -13.02
C HIS A 120 -6.95 -16.63 -14.18
N ALA A 121 -5.72 -17.08 -13.96
CA ALA A 121 -4.87 -17.70 -14.98
C ALA A 121 -4.88 -19.24 -14.95
N ALA A 122 -5.74 -19.89 -14.15
CA ALA A 122 -5.90 -21.35 -14.13
C ALA A 122 -6.77 -21.83 -15.31
N GLN A 123 -6.25 -22.79 -16.06
CA GLN A 123 -6.59 -23.06 -17.46
C GLN A 123 -7.80 -23.98 -17.70
N CYS A 124 -8.44 -23.73 -18.84
CA CYS A 124 -9.55 -24.46 -19.46
C CYS A 124 -9.23 -25.94 -19.73
N GLY A 125 -10.12 -26.84 -19.28
CA GLY A 125 -10.12 -28.26 -19.65
C GLY A 125 -11.28 -28.58 -20.58
N ASP A 126 -10.94 -28.77 -21.85
CA ASP A 126 -11.50 -29.66 -22.88
C ASP A 126 -13.04 -29.83 -22.94
N SER A 127 -13.62 -29.14 -23.94
CA SER A 127 -14.87 -29.43 -24.68
C SER A 127 -16.13 -29.88 -23.91
N THR A 128 -17.08 -28.92 -23.80
CA THR A 128 -18.55 -29.01 -23.57
C THR A 128 -19.14 -28.60 -22.21
N SER A 129 -18.37 -28.11 -21.24
CA SER A 129 -18.96 -27.30 -20.15
C SER A 129 -17.94 -26.33 -19.54
N LEU A 130 -18.20 -25.03 -19.72
CA LEU A 130 -17.47 -23.96 -19.03
C LEU A 130 -18.14 -23.74 -17.67
N SER A 131 -17.61 -24.35 -16.60
CA SER A 131 -17.95 -23.98 -15.24
C SER A 131 -16.93 -22.98 -14.72
N VAL A 132 -17.29 -21.68 -14.74
CA VAL A 132 -16.46 -20.63 -14.13
C VAL A 132 -16.72 -20.63 -12.62
N ILE A 133 -15.90 -21.34 -11.86
CA ILE A 133 -15.92 -21.24 -10.39
C ILE A 133 -15.10 -20.02 -9.98
N ILE A 134 -15.77 -18.87 -9.86
CA ILE A 134 -15.20 -17.66 -9.27
C ILE A 134 -15.16 -17.86 -7.76
N LYS A 135 -14.04 -18.33 -7.22
CA LYS A 135 -13.83 -18.37 -5.77
C LYS A 135 -13.08 -17.11 -5.31
N CYS A 136 -13.82 -16.03 -5.11
CA CYS A 136 -13.35 -14.89 -4.33
C CYS A 136 -13.40 -15.24 -2.83
N PRO A 137 -12.33 -15.02 -2.04
CA PRO A 137 -12.39 -15.21 -0.60
C PRO A 137 -13.08 -14.01 0.04
N GLY A 138 -14.42 -14.06 0.11
CA GLY A 138 -15.20 -13.06 0.81
C GLY A 138 -16.68 -13.08 0.40
N GLY A 139 -17.46 -13.95 1.02
CA GLY A 139 -18.93 -13.89 0.98
C GLY A 139 -19.59 -14.97 0.14
N VAL A 140 -19.86 -16.12 0.76
CA VAL A 140 -20.84 -17.09 0.25
C VAL A 140 -22.23 -16.47 0.40
N GLY A 141 -22.75 -15.87 -0.67
CA GLY A 141 -24.18 -15.63 -0.84
C GLY A 141 -24.75 -16.69 -1.77
N ARG A 142 -25.29 -17.78 -1.20
CA ARG A 142 -26.03 -18.79 -1.97
C ARG A 142 -27.36 -18.17 -2.42
N GLY A 143 -27.46 -17.76 -3.68
CA GLY A 143 -28.73 -17.53 -4.35
C GLY A 143 -29.22 -18.83 -4.97
N ASN A 144 -30.28 -19.42 -4.43
CA ASN A 144 -31.03 -20.47 -5.11
C ASN A 144 -31.72 -19.88 -6.34
N THR A 145 -31.61 -20.54 -7.49
CA THR A 145 -32.56 -20.36 -8.59
C THR A 145 -33.15 -21.73 -8.93
N ASN A 146 -34.45 -21.86 -8.67
CA ASN A 146 -35.27 -22.99 -9.09
C ASN A 146 -35.36 -23.05 -10.61
N GLY A 147 -35.42 -24.26 -11.13
CA GLY A 147 -35.75 -24.62 -12.52
C GLY A 147 -35.78 -26.12 -12.63
#